data_AF-A0A0A9BHH4-F1
#
_entry.id   AF-A0A0A9BHH4-F1
#
_cell.length_a   1.000
_cell.length_b   1.000
_cell.length_c   1.000
_cell.angle_alpha   90.00
_cell.angle_beta   90.00
_cell.angle_gamma   90.00
#
_symmetry.space_group_name_H-M   'P 1'
#
loop_
_entity.id
_entity.type
_entity.pdbx_description
1 polymer ?
#
loop_
_entity_poly.entity_id
_entity_poly.type
_entity_poly.pdbx_seq_one_letter_code
_entity_poly.pdbx_strand_id
1 'polypeptide(L)' 'MLVSAFSDTDWVGYVDDRRSTSGFVVFLGPNLISWSSRKQATVSRFSIEAEYKAMANATAEIIWIQTLLRELGIKSPYTA' A
#
# COMPACT_ATOMS: atom_id res chain seq x y z
N MET A 1 17.48 -8.40 4.43
CA MET A 1 16.82 -7.15 4.88
C MET A 1 15.33 -7.31 4.63
N LEU A 2 14.48 -7.38 5.66
CA LEU A 2 13.05 -7.71 5.49
C LEU A 2 12.27 -6.51 4.94
N VAL A 3 11.45 -6.73 3.91
CA VAL A 3 10.46 -5.74 3.45
C VAL A 3 9.12 -6.07 4.10
N SER A 4 8.51 -5.09 4.76
CA SER A 4 7.20 -5.23 5.41
C SER A 4 6.28 -4.11 4.97
N ALA A 5 5.01 -4.40 4.75
CA ALA A 5 4.05 -3.39 4.33
C ALA A 5 2.73 -3.51 5.09
N PHE A 6 2.11 -2.37 5.34
CA PHE A 6 0.79 -2.28 5.94
C PHE A 6 -0.08 -1.38 5.07
N SER A 7 -1.33 -1.76 4.88
CA SER A 7 -2.33 -1.01 4.13
C SER A 7 -3.52 -0.73 5.04
N ASP A 8 -4.11 0.45 4.90
CA ASP A 8 -5.30 0.83 5.64
C ASP A 8 -6.27 1.61 4.74
N THR A 9 -7.56 1.53 5.05
CA THR A 9 -8.58 2.26 4.31
C THR A 9 -9.62 2.86 5.21
N ASP A 10 -9.73 4.18 5.14
CA ASP A 10 -10.77 4.93 5.82
C ASP A 10 -11.92 5.24 4.88
N TRP A 11 -13.12 4.84 5.31
CA TRP A 11 -14.38 5.22 4.69
C TRP A 11 -15.00 6.47 5.36
N VAL A 12 -14.54 6.81 6.56
CA VAL A 12 -15.17 7.80 7.45
C VAL A 12 -14.71 9.21 7.06
N GLY A 13 -15.44 9.88 6.17
CA GLY A 13 -15.28 11.35 6.08
C GLY A 13 -15.86 12.13 4.90
N TYR A 14 -16.44 11.52 3.86
CA TYR A 14 -16.84 12.30 2.68
C TYR A 14 -18.29 12.06 2.23
N VAL A 15 -19.22 12.82 2.81
CA VAL A 15 -20.66 12.81 2.50
C VAL A 15 -20.94 13.17 1.03
N ASP A 16 -20.08 13.97 0.40
CA ASP A 16 -20.30 14.46 -0.98
C ASP A 16 -19.87 13.47 -2.08
N ASP A 17 -18.81 12.69 -1.88
CA ASP A 17 -18.19 11.87 -2.94
C ASP A 17 -18.24 10.36 -2.69
N ARG A 18 -18.49 9.91 -1.44
CA ARG A 18 -18.43 8.48 -1.04
C ARG A 18 -17.11 7.76 -1.40
N ARG A 19 -16.03 8.50 -1.61
CA ARG A 19 -14.71 7.97 -1.96
C ARG A 19 -13.89 7.72 -0.69
N SER A 20 -13.44 6.48 -0.50
CA SER A 20 -12.55 6.09 0.59
C SER A 20 -11.16 6.71 0.42
N THR A 21 -10.47 6.94 1.52
CA THR A 21 -9.03 7.25 1.52
C THR A 21 -8.29 5.97 1.82
N SER A 22 -7.42 5.54 0.89
CA SER A 22 -6.56 4.38 1.09
C SER A 22 -5.12 4.84 1.30
N GLY A 23 -4.46 4.23 2.29
CA GLY A 23 -3.05 4.45 2.54
C GLY A 23 -2.27 3.14 2.62
N PHE A 24 -0.98 3.25 2.43
CA PHE A 24 -0.04 2.18 2.75
C PHE A 24 1.26 2.76 3.28
N VAL A 25 2.02 1.92 3.97
CA VAL A 25 3.37 2.18 4.44
C VAL A 25 4.24 0.95 4.16
N VAL A 26 5.45 1.16 3.67
CA VAL A 26 6.44 0.12 3.39
C VAL A 26 7.71 0.39 4.17
N PHE A 27 8.17 -0.63 4.88
CA PHE A 27 9.36 -0.64 5.71
C PHE A 27 10.44 -1.56 5.12
N LEU A 28 11.69 -1.17 5.30
CA LEU A 28 12.88 -1.99 5.08
C LEU A 28 13.60 -2.16 6.42
N GLY A 29 13.35 -3.30 7.08
CA GLY A 29 13.69 -3.48 8.49
C GLY A 29 12.92 -2.46 9.35
N PRO A 30 13.58 -1.68 10.21
CA PRO A 30 12.92 -0.66 11.03
C PRO A 30 12.67 0.67 10.30
N ASN A 31 13.15 0.84 9.05
CA ASN A 31 13.12 2.11 8.35
C ASN A 31 11.89 2.22 7.46
N LEU A 32 11.10 3.28 7.60
CA LEU A 32 10.03 3.63 6.65
C LEU A 32 10.68 4.14 5.36
N ILE A 33 10.39 3.48 4.23
CA ILE A 33 11.01 3.81 2.92
C ILE A 33 10.01 4.29 1.86
N SER A 34 8.74 3.92 1.97
CA SER A 34 7.68 4.40 1.08
C SER A 34 6.36 4.49 1.85
N TRP A 35 5.55 5.48 1.52
CA TRP A 35 4.20 5.63 2.06
C TRP A 35 3.33 6.40 1.07
N SER A 36 2.02 6.15 1.16
CA SER A 36 1.04 6.87 0.37
C SER A 36 -0.24 6.99 1.18
N SER A 37 -0.93 8.12 1.04
CA SER A 37 -2.31 8.29 1.49
C SER A 37 -3.05 9.03 0.39
N ARG A 38 -4.00 8.36 -0.25
CA ARG A 38 -4.70 8.89 -1.43
C ARG A 38 -6.19 8.59 -1.35
N LYS A 39 -6.99 9.60 -1.70
CA LYS A 39 -8.42 9.44 -1.97
C LYS A 39 -8.58 8.54 -3.20
N GLN A 40 -9.35 7.47 -3.09
CA GLN A 40 -9.60 6.57 -4.21
C GLN A 40 -10.31 7.33 -5.34
N ALA A 41 -9.84 7.17 -6.58
CA ALA A 41 -10.41 7.84 -7.74
C ALA A 41 -11.85 7.37 -8.02
N THR A 42 -12.16 6.14 -7.62
CA THR A 42 -13.46 5.51 -7.80
C THR A 42 -14.20 5.45 -6.48
N VAL A 43 -15.52 5.65 -6.52
CA VAL A 43 -16.42 5.38 -5.39
C VAL A 43 -16.43 3.87 -5.14
N SER A 44 -16.05 3.46 -3.94
CA SER A 44 -16.18 2.07 -3.51
C SER A 44 -17.55 1.87 -2.86
N ARG A 45 -18.27 0.81 -3.24
CA ARG A 45 -19.63 0.54 -2.75
C ARG A 45 -19.62 -0.21 -1.43
N PHE A 46 -18.50 -0.86 -1.10
CA PHE A 46 -18.29 -1.63 0.12
C PHE A 46 -16.90 -1.33 0.70
N SER A 47 -16.76 -1.49 2.02
CA SER A 47 -15.47 -1.39 2.70
C SER A 47 -14.47 -2.42 2.16
N ILE A 48 -14.91 -3.66 1.93
CA ILE A 48 -14.06 -4.74 1.40
C ILE A 48 -13.48 -4.42 0.02
N GLU A 49 -14.25 -3.72 -0.82
CA GLU A 49 -13.78 -3.28 -2.14
C GLU A 49 -12.70 -2.21 -2.00
N ALA A 50 -12.87 -1.29 -1.05
CA ALA A 50 -11.89 -0.26 -0.75
C ALA A 50 -10.59 -0.89 -0.21
N GLU A 51 -10.70 -1.81 0.75
CA GLU A 51 -9.59 -2.57 1.34
C GLU A 51 -8.81 -3.35 0.27
N TYR A 52 -9.52 -4.06 -0.62
CA TYR A 52 -8.89 -4.82 -1.70
C TYR A 52 -8.10 -3.91 -2.65
N LYS A 53 -8.66 -2.74 -3.01
CA LYS A 53 -7.94 -1.74 -3.83
C LYS A 53 -6.68 -1.22 -3.13
N ALA A 54 -6.74 -1.00 -1.81
CA ALA A 54 -5.58 -0.54 -1.06
C ALA A 54 -4.49 -1.61 -0.96
N MET A 55 -4.86 -2.87 -0.71
CA MET A 55 -3.94 -4.00 -0.77
C MET A 55 -3.31 -4.14 -2.16
N ALA A 56 -4.08 -4.05 -3.24
CA ALA A 56 -3.55 -4.13 -4.59
C ALA A 56 -2.49 -3.05 -4.87
N ASN A 57 -2.74 -1.81 -4.42
CA ASN A 57 -1.79 -0.71 -4.54
C ASN A 57 -0.52 -0.95 -3.69
N ALA A 58 -0.68 -1.40 -2.44
CA ALA A 58 0.45 -1.71 -1.57
C ALA A 58 1.31 -2.84 -2.16
N THR A 59 0.69 -3.89 -2.68
CA THR A 59 1.40 -5.02 -3.32
C THR A 59 2.17 -4.57 -4.56
N ALA A 60 1.58 -3.71 -5.40
CA ALA A 60 2.28 -3.15 -6.55
C ALA A 60 3.55 -2.37 -6.14
N GLU A 61 3.46 -1.57 -5.08
CA GLU A 61 4.59 -0.84 -4.52
C GLU A 61 5.68 -1.78 -3.98
N ILE A 62 5.29 -2.82 -3.24
CA ILE A 62 6.23 -3.82 -2.70
C ILE A 62 6.98 -4.51 -3.83
N ILE A 63 6.29 -4.95 -4.89
CA ILE A 63 6.90 -5.60 -6.05
C ILE A 63 7.90 -4.65 -6.71
N TRP A 64 7.54 -3.38 -6.86
CA TRP A 64 8.44 -2.37 -7.43
C TRP A 64 9.69 -2.17 -6.56
N ILE A 65 9.54 -2.03 -5.24
CA ILE A 65 10.66 -1.89 -4.30
C ILE A 65 11.54 -3.14 -4.30
N GLN A 66 10.97 -4.34 -4.28
CA GLN A 66 11.73 -5.58 -4.33
C GLN A 66 12.54 -5.69 -5.63
N THR A 67 11.96 -5.26 -6.75
CA THR A 67 12.64 -5.22 -8.04
C THR A 67 13.81 -4.23 -8.00
N LEU A 68 13.59 -3.02 -7.48
CA LEU A 68 14.62 -2.00 -7.32
C LEU A 68 15.77 -2.49 -6.42
N LEU A 69 15.45 -3.10 -5.27
CA LEU A 69 16.45 -3.66 -4.36
C LEU A 69 17.27 -4.76 -5.04
N ARG A 70 16.64 -5.59 -5.87
CA ARG A 70 17.32 -6.63 -6.63
C ARG A 70 18.27 -6.05 -7.67
N GLU A 71 17.88 -5.00 -8.38
CA GLU A 71 18.73 -4.28 -9.34
C GLU A 71 19.93 -3.61 -8.66
N LEU A 72 19.74 -3.11 -7.44
CA LEU A 72 20.80 -2.54 -6.60
C LEU A 72 21.70 -3.62 -5.93
N GLY A 73 21.45 -4.90 -6.17
CA GLY A 73 22.22 -6.01 -5.59
C GLY A 73 21.93 -6.29 -4.11
N ILE A 74 20.86 -5.72 -3.56
CA ILE A 74 20.47 -5.88 -2.16
C ILE A 74 19.60 -7.15 -2.01
N LYS A 75 20.07 -8.11 -1.22
CA LYS A 75 19.31 -9.34 -0.93
C LYS A 75 18.18 -9.06 0.07
N SER A 76 16.95 -8.98 -0.44
CA SER A 76 15.73 -9.08 0.36
C SER A 76 15.28 -10.54 0.43
N PRO A 77 14.92 -11.08 1.61
CA PRO A 77 14.22 -12.36 1.67
C PRO A 77 12.86 -12.20 1.00
N TYR A 78 12.45 -13.23 0.27
CA TYR A 78 11.09 -13.33 -0.26
C TYR A 78 10.13 -13.50 0.92
N THR A 79 9.17 -12.60 1.06
CA THR A 79 8.03 -12.79 1.95
C THR A 79 6.99 -13.61 1.18
N ALA A 80 6.74 -14.83 1.65
CA ALA A 80 5.66 -15.70 1.19
C ALA A 80 4.32 -15.22 1.76
#